data_AF-A0A5B1RAF6-F1
#
_entry.id   AF-A0A5B1RAF6-F1
#
_cell.length_a   1.000
_cell.length_b   1.000
_cell.length_c   1.000
_cell.angle_alpha   90.00
_cell.angle_beta   90.00
_cell.angle_gamma   90.00
#
_symmetry.space_group_name_H-M   'P 1'
#
loop_
_entity.id
_entity.type
_entity.pdbx_description
1 polymer ?
#
loop_
_entity_poly.entity_id
_entity_poly.type
_entity_poly.pdbx_seq_one_letter_code
_entity_poly.pdbx_strand_id
1 'polypeptide(L)'
;MAAYLRTRRLWLIVNGTSKKPSPKPDNSAAVEDWEERASQAAGLIFLYLEPSQRIHVQTLQDNPVLMWTTLASVHVQKRPGTRFNAYDDFFSIRLGDGESLQSLMNRIDEGMCSIQALRPETYALKDLDNELVCMAMVRSLPPEYSTFTSSLLLLDKLDRTSLQDAFRNEEINRLRRAGELGSSASPSALKAAVPASGAAAAAKAPQRP
;
A
#
# COMPACT_ATOMS: atom_id res chain seq x y z
N MET A 1 5.51 17.23 16.55
CA MET A 1 6.40 16.39 17.40
C MET A 1 7.91 16.62 17.14
N ALA A 2 8.41 16.42 15.91
CA ALA A 2 9.85 16.55 15.61
C ALA A 2 10.48 17.90 16.03
N ALA A 3 9.78 19.02 15.82
CA ALA A 3 10.23 20.35 16.25
C ALA A 3 10.45 20.43 17.77
N TYR A 4 9.57 19.83 18.58
CA TYR A 4 9.69 19.81 20.03
C TYR A 4 10.88 18.96 20.51
N LEU A 5 11.11 17.80 19.88
CA LEU A 5 12.30 16.99 20.18
C LEU A 5 13.60 17.70 19.80
N ARG A 6 13.58 18.59 18.80
CA ARG A 6 14.74 19.44 18.43
C ARG A 6 15.01 20.51 19.47
N THR A 7 13.99 21.18 20.03
CA THR A 7 14.21 22.18 21.09
C THR A 7 14.82 21.54 22.34
N ARG A 8 14.50 20.27 22.62
CA ARG A 8 15.10 19.47 23.70
C ARG A 8 16.45 18.84 23.35
N ARG A 9 16.97 19.03 22.13
CA ARG A 9 18.22 18.41 21.62
C ARG A 9 18.19 16.88 21.58
N LEU A 10 17.01 16.27 21.53
CA LEU A 10 16.81 14.81 21.52
C LEU A 10 16.64 14.24 20.10
N TRP A 11 16.33 15.10 19.13
CA TRP A 11 16.05 14.69 17.75
C TRP A 11 17.16 13.86 17.10
N LEU A 12 18.43 14.17 17.38
CA LEU A 12 19.57 13.45 16.80
C LEU A 12 19.63 11.99 17.27
N ILE A 13 19.12 11.70 18.46
CA ILE A 13 19.00 10.32 18.94
C ILE A 13 17.83 9.65 18.23
N VAL A 14 16.66 10.30 18.20
CA VAL A 14 15.41 9.77 17.64
C VAL A 14 15.52 9.47 16.14
N ASN A 15 16.19 10.32 15.37
CA ASN A 15 16.40 10.09 13.94
C ASN A 15 17.56 9.12 13.62
N GLY A 16 18.20 8.55 14.65
CA GLY A 16 19.29 7.57 14.51
C GLY A 16 20.65 8.15 14.11
N THR A 17 20.81 9.49 14.05
CA THR A 17 22.10 10.11 13.70
C THR A 17 23.13 9.95 14.83
N SER A 18 22.69 10.10 16.08
CA SER A 18 23.49 9.84 17.27
C SER A 18 23.36 8.38 17.68
N LYS A 19 24.40 7.59 17.39
CA LYS A 19 24.46 6.18 17.77
C LYS A 19 24.96 6.01 19.20
N LYS A 20 24.45 4.99 19.89
CA LYS A 20 24.92 4.59 21.21
C LYS A 20 26.44 4.35 21.20
N PRO A 21 27.23 5.00 22.07
CA PRO A 21 28.66 4.73 22.19
C PRO A 21 28.91 3.27 22.61
N SER A 22 30.00 2.67 22.13
CA SER A 22 30.41 1.33 22.56
C SER A 22 30.96 1.40 23.99
N PRO A 23 30.53 0.50 24.90
CA PRO A 23 30.96 0.53 26.29
C PRO A 23 32.45 0.18 26.40
N LYS A 24 33.23 1.14 26.89
CA LYS A 24 34.63 1.06 27.25
C LYS A 24 34.78 1.59 28.68
N PRO A 25 35.76 1.13 29.46
CA PRO A 25 35.94 1.59 30.84
C PRO A 25 36.08 3.13 30.96
N ASP A 26 36.64 3.79 29.95
CA ASP A 26 36.84 5.26 29.95
C ASP A 26 35.60 6.09 29.53
N ASN A 27 34.51 5.47 29.05
CA ASN A 27 33.36 6.19 28.48
C ASN A 27 32.00 5.81 29.09
N SER A 28 31.98 5.20 30.29
CA SER A 28 30.72 4.84 30.99
C SER A 28 29.76 6.01 31.11
N ALA A 29 30.25 7.19 31.53
CA ALA A 29 29.43 8.39 31.70
C ALA A 29 28.80 8.88 30.38
N ALA A 30 29.48 8.69 29.25
CA ALA A 30 28.94 9.07 27.94
C ALA A 30 27.89 8.06 27.43
N VAL A 31 28.01 6.78 27.82
CA VAL A 31 26.99 5.76 27.54
C VAL A 31 25.74 6.04 28.37
N GLU A 32 25.90 6.32 29.67
CA GLU A 32 24.82 6.66 30.58
C GLU A 32 24.07 7.93 30.14
N ASP A 33 24.77 9.04 29.83
CA ASP A 33 24.12 10.28 29.32
C ASP A 33 23.36 10.04 28.01
N TRP A 34 23.87 9.16 27.13
CA TRP A 34 23.16 8.79 25.91
C TRP A 34 21.88 7.99 26.22
N GLU A 35 21.96 7.02 27.13
CA GLU A 35 20.83 6.19 27.56
C GLU A 35 19.74 7.03 28.23
N GLU A 36 20.10 7.93 29.16
CA GLU A 36 19.16 8.83 29.82
C GLU A 36 18.41 9.70 28.80
N ARG A 37 19.13 10.26 27.82
CA ARG A 37 18.50 11.05 26.75
C ARG A 37 17.65 10.21 25.82
N ALA A 38 18.04 8.96 25.55
CA ALA A 38 17.24 8.03 24.77
C ALA A 38 15.93 7.68 25.49
N SER A 39 15.98 7.38 26.79
CA SER A 39 14.81 7.16 27.64
C SER A 39 13.93 8.40 27.72
N GLN A 40 14.52 9.59 27.88
CA GLN A 40 13.77 10.85 27.85
C GLN A 40 13.05 11.06 26.52
N ALA A 41 13.73 10.78 25.39
CA ALA A 41 13.14 10.89 24.08
C ALA A 41 11.96 9.91 23.89
N ALA A 42 12.11 8.66 24.33
CA ALA A 42 11.07 7.65 24.24
C ALA A 42 9.85 7.99 25.11
N GLY A 43 10.08 8.45 26.35
CA GLY A 43 9.02 8.92 27.25
C GLY A 43 8.26 10.12 26.66
N LEU A 44 8.95 11.08 26.06
CA LEU A 44 8.31 12.20 25.37
C LEU A 44 7.51 11.74 24.16
N ILE A 45 8.04 10.82 23.33
CA ILE A 45 7.30 10.23 22.22
C ILE A 45 5.99 9.62 22.73
N PHE A 46 6.06 8.76 23.74
CA PHE A 46 4.88 8.10 24.30
C PHE A 46 3.85 9.08 24.89
N LEU A 47 4.31 10.11 25.62
CA LEU A 47 3.44 11.08 26.29
C LEU A 47 2.60 11.89 25.30
N TYR A 48 3.22 12.33 24.20
CA TYR A 48 2.56 13.16 23.17
C TYR A 48 1.75 12.35 22.17
N LEU A 49 1.80 11.01 22.22
CA LEU A 49 0.90 10.18 21.43
C LEU A 49 -0.48 10.13 22.06
N GLU A 50 -1.49 10.22 21.20
CA GLU A 50 -2.87 9.92 21.55
C GLU A 50 -2.97 8.47 22.05
N PRO A 51 -3.81 8.18 23.06
CA PRO A 51 -3.96 6.82 23.60
C PRO A 51 -4.19 5.73 22.54
N SER A 52 -4.94 6.04 21.47
CA SER A 52 -5.21 5.13 20.36
C SER A 52 -3.94 4.69 19.60
N GLN A 53 -2.91 5.55 19.55
CA GLN A 53 -1.67 5.29 18.82
C GLN A 53 -0.58 4.62 19.67
N ARG A 54 -0.74 4.66 21.01
CA ARG A 54 0.25 4.08 21.94
C ARG A 54 0.41 2.57 21.79
N ILE A 55 -0.64 1.88 21.32
CA ILE A 55 -0.62 0.44 21.07
C ILE A 55 0.50 0.03 20.10
N HIS A 56 0.87 0.90 19.16
CA HIS A 56 1.91 0.62 18.16
C HIS A 56 3.33 0.66 18.75
N VAL A 57 3.53 1.30 19.89
CA VAL A 57 4.87 1.56 20.46
C VAL A 57 5.02 1.14 21.92
N GLN A 58 3.98 0.53 22.51
CA GLN A 58 3.95 0.19 23.94
C GLN A 58 5.08 -0.76 24.35
N THR A 59 5.49 -1.67 23.48
CA THR A 59 6.59 -2.62 23.71
C THR A 59 7.96 -2.06 23.31
N LEU A 60 8.01 -0.85 22.75
CA LEU A 60 9.22 -0.23 22.19
C LEU A 60 9.73 0.95 23.05
N GLN A 61 9.23 1.10 24.27
CA GLN A 61 9.49 2.27 25.14
C GLN A 61 10.97 2.48 25.49
N ASP A 62 11.82 1.48 25.31
CA ASP A 62 13.27 1.59 25.55
C ASP A 62 14.07 2.03 24.32
N ASN A 63 13.42 2.13 23.15
CA ASN A 63 14.10 2.45 21.90
C ASN A 63 13.37 3.56 21.13
N PRO A 64 13.75 4.84 21.35
CA PRO A 64 13.09 5.98 20.71
C PRO A 64 13.23 5.98 19.18
N VAL A 65 14.30 5.38 18.65
CA VAL A 65 14.50 5.24 17.19
C VAL A 65 13.45 4.29 16.63
N LEU A 66 13.30 3.11 17.24
CA LEU A 66 12.30 2.13 16.81
C LEU A 66 10.88 2.68 16.96
N MET A 67 10.56 3.38 18.06
CA MET A 67 9.27 4.05 18.21
C MET A 67 8.99 4.99 17.05
N TRP A 68 9.95 5.86 16.72
CA TRP A 68 9.80 6.84 15.64
C TRP A 68 9.66 6.16 14.27
N THR A 69 10.48 5.16 13.96
CA THR A 69 10.40 4.43 12.69
C THR A 69 9.11 3.63 12.56
N THR A 70 8.62 3.02 13.65
CA THR A 70 7.34 2.29 13.65
C THR A 70 6.19 3.26 13.39
N LEU A 71 6.12 4.38 14.10
CA LEU A 71 5.10 5.40 13.87
C LEU A 71 5.17 5.95 12.44
N ALA A 72 6.37 6.23 11.93
CA ALA A 72 6.54 6.66 10.55
C ALA A 72 6.05 5.59 9.56
N SER A 73 6.29 4.30 9.81
CA SER A 73 5.82 3.22 8.94
C SER A 73 4.29 3.05 8.96
N VAL A 74 3.65 3.26 10.11
CA VAL A 74 2.19 3.16 10.25
C VAL A 74 1.50 4.34 9.55
N HIS A 75 2.02 5.56 9.75
CA HIS A 75 1.34 6.79 9.32
C HIS A 75 1.82 7.34 7.97
N VAL A 76 3.07 7.11 7.60
CA VAL A 76 3.64 7.58 6.32
C VAL A 76 3.81 6.36 5.42
N GLN A 77 2.69 5.81 4.97
CA GLN A 77 2.70 4.69 4.03
C GLN A 77 3.19 5.18 2.67
N LYS A 78 4.47 4.98 2.39
CA LYS A 78 5.12 5.27 1.10
C LYS A 78 4.74 4.26 0.02
N ARG A 79 3.47 3.90 -0.06
CA ARG A 79 2.91 2.99 -1.06
C ARG A 79 2.49 3.76 -2.32
N PRO A 80 2.50 3.12 -3.50
CA PRO A 80 2.04 3.74 -4.74
C PRO A 80 0.60 4.27 -4.64
N GLY A 81 -0.32 3.56 -3.98
CA GLY A 81 -1.70 4.02 -3.77
C GLY A 81 -1.79 5.34 -2.99
N THR A 82 -1.03 5.49 -1.90
CA THR A 82 -0.97 6.75 -1.14
C THR A 82 -0.43 7.90 -2.00
N ARG A 83 0.59 7.63 -2.81
CA ARG A 83 1.12 8.62 -3.75
C ARG A 83 0.10 8.99 -4.83
N PHE A 84 -0.61 8.01 -5.37
CA PHE A 84 -1.71 8.24 -6.33
C PHE A 84 -2.73 9.21 -5.76
N ASN A 85 -3.20 8.97 -4.54
CA ASN A 85 -4.17 9.87 -3.88
C ASN A 85 -3.58 11.28 -3.70
N ALA A 86 -2.31 11.40 -3.28
CA ALA A 86 -1.67 12.69 -3.15
C ALA A 86 -1.55 13.45 -4.49
N TYR A 87 -1.29 12.75 -5.60
CA TYR A 87 -1.32 13.36 -6.94
C TYR A 87 -2.74 13.76 -7.35
N ASP A 88 -3.74 12.94 -7.05
CA ASP A 88 -5.14 13.28 -7.34
C ASP A 88 -5.59 14.53 -6.57
N ASP A 89 -5.29 14.59 -5.27
CA ASP A 89 -5.54 15.77 -4.42
C ASP A 89 -4.83 16.99 -4.98
N PHE A 90 -3.55 16.86 -5.34
CA PHE A 90 -2.74 17.95 -5.92
C PHE A 90 -3.34 18.48 -7.22
N PHE A 91 -3.72 17.62 -8.16
CA PHE A 91 -4.34 18.04 -9.42
C PHE A 91 -5.80 18.50 -9.26
N SER A 92 -6.43 18.19 -8.14
CA SER A 92 -7.77 18.65 -7.76
C SER A 92 -7.76 20.03 -7.08
N ILE A 93 -6.59 20.57 -6.75
CA ILE A 93 -6.47 21.93 -6.20
C ILE A 93 -7.08 22.94 -7.19
N ARG A 94 -8.06 23.70 -6.70
CA ARG A 94 -8.70 24.82 -7.40
C ARG A 94 -8.76 26.03 -6.48
N LEU A 95 -8.84 27.22 -7.07
CA LEU A 95 -9.07 28.47 -6.34
C LEU A 95 -10.41 28.38 -5.60
N GLY A 96 -10.38 28.59 -4.28
CA GLY A 96 -11.59 28.63 -3.45
C GLY A 96 -12.29 29.99 -3.50
N ASP A 97 -13.55 30.02 -3.06
CA ASP A 97 -14.32 31.26 -2.95
C ASP A 97 -13.70 32.20 -1.90
N GLY A 98 -13.35 33.42 -2.32
CA GLY A 98 -12.70 34.41 -1.44
C GLY A 98 -11.25 34.10 -1.09
N GLU A 99 -10.66 33.05 -1.67
CA GLU A 99 -9.25 32.72 -1.47
C GLU A 99 -8.34 33.67 -2.26
N SER A 100 -7.24 34.10 -1.65
CA SER A 100 -6.21 34.86 -2.35
C SER A 100 -5.33 33.94 -3.22
N LEU A 101 -4.79 34.47 -4.32
CA LEU A 101 -3.83 33.74 -5.14
C LEU A 101 -2.58 33.31 -4.36
N GLN A 102 -2.18 34.06 -3.33
CA GLN A 102 -1.06 33.68 -2.47
C GLN A 102 -1.38 32.43 -1.63
N SER A 103 -2.59 32.34 -1.09
CA SER A 103 -3.04 31.13 -0.38
C SER A 103 -3.08 29.93 -1.32
N LEU A 104 -3.58 30.11 -2.54
CA LEU A 104 -3.60 29.05 -3.55
C LEU A 104 -2.17 28.56 -3.88
N MET A 105 -1.22 29.47 -4.11
CA MET A 105 0.18 29.12 -4.36
C MET A 105 0.77 28.30 -3.20
N ASN A 106 0.52 28.73 -1.96
CA ASN A 106 1.02 28.01 -0.78
C ASN A 106 0.45 26.58 -0.70
N ARG A 107 -0.83 26.37 -1.04
CA ARG A 107 -1.43 25.02 -1.08
C ARG A 107 -0.84 24.14 -2.18
N ILE A 108 -0.51 24.72 -3.33
CA ILE A 108 0.17 24.00 -4.41
C ILE A 108 1.56 23.55 -3.95
N ASP A 109 2.32 24.46 -3.34
CA ASP A 109 3.66 24.13 -2.81
C ASP A 109 3.59 23.06 -1.72
N GLU A 110 2.62 23.16 -0.79
CA GLU A 110 2.39 22.18 0.27
C GLU A 110 1.99 20.80 -0.31
N GLY A 111 1.15 20.77 -1.34
CA GLY A 111 0.77 19.54 -2.03
C GLY A 111 1.98 18.86 -2.69
N MET A 112 2.86 19.63 -3.33
CA MET A 112 4.10 19.10 -3.90
C MET A 112 5.05 18.56 -2.81
N CYS A 113 5.22 19.30 -1.71
CA CYS A 113 6.01 18.81 -0.56
C CYS A 113 5.46 17.49 -0.02
N SER A 114 4.13 17.34 0.05
CA SER A 114 3.47 16.11 0.51
C SER A 114 3.76 14.93 -0.42
N ILE A 115 3.65 15.13 -1.74
CA ILE A 115 4.02 14.11 -2.75
C ILE A 115 5.49 13.69 -2.59
N GLN A 116 6.39 14.66 -2.42
CA GLN A 116 7.82 14.38 -2.25
C GLN A 116 8.11 13.58 -0.97
N ALA A 117 7.42 13.87 0.13
CA ALA A 117 7.57 13.15 1.40
C ALA A 117 7.18 11.67 1.30
N LEU A 118 6.25 11.33 0.39
CA LEU A 118 5.79 9.95 0.15
C LEU A 118 6.72 9.14 -0.77
N ARG A 119 7.78 9.76 -1.32
CA ARG A 119 8.75 9.06 -2.17
C ARG A 119 9.68 8.18 -1.32
N PRO A 120 9.94 6.93 -1.74
CA PRO A 120 11.03 6.11 -1.21
C PRO A 120 12.39 6.79 -1.42
N GLU A 121 13.41 6.40 -0.64
CA GLU A 121 14.76 6.96 -0.78
C GLU A 121 15.41 6.65 -2.14
N THR A 122 15.02 5.54 -2.76
CA THR A 122 15.53 5.09 -4.07
C THR A 122 14.73 5.61 -5.26
N TYR A 123 13.81 6.55 -5.04
CA TYR A 123 12.89 7.03 -6.08
C TYR A 123 13.63 7.88 -7.13
N ALA A 124 13.59 7.43 -8.38
CA ALA A 124 14.21 8.10 -9.52
C ALA A 124 13.17 8.67 -10.48
N LEU A 125 13.61 9.51 -11.42
CA LEU A 125 12.72 10.12 -12.43
C LEU A 125 11.99 9.06 -13.27
N LYS A 126 12.65 7.95 -13.60
CA LYS A 126 12.00 6.80 -14.28
C LYS A 126 10.83 6.21 -13.51
N ASP A 127 10.87 6.27 -12.17
CA ASP A 127 9.80 5.74 -11.32
C ASP A 127 8.60 6.70 -11.36
N LEU A 128 8.86 8.01 -11.45
CA LEU A 128 7.83 9.01 -11.72
C LEU A 128 7.14 8.78 -13.06
N ASP A 129 7.90 8.61 -14.14
CA ASP A 129 7.33 8.39 -15.48
C ASP A 129 6.44 7.13 -15.49
N ASN A 130 6.90 6.06 -14.85
CA ASN A 130 6.12 4.83 -14.70
C ASN A 130 4.85 5.04 -13.88
N GLU A 131 4.93 5.75 -12.75
CA GLU A 131 3.77 6.06 -11.91
C GLU A 131 2.76 6.94 -12.64
N LEU A 132 3.19 7.94 -13.42
CA LEU A 132 2.30 8.79 -14.21
C LEU A 132 1.54 8.00 -15.27
N VAL A 133 2.20 7.05 -15.94
CA VAL A 133 1.52 6.14 -16.89
C VAL A 133 0.49 5.28 -16.15
N CYS A 134 0.86 4.69 -15.02
CA CYS A 134 -0.07 3.90 -14.20
C CYS A 134 -1.25 4.75 -13.73
N MET A 135 -1.01 6.01 -13.35
CA MET A 135 -2.03 6.95 -12.95
C MET A 135 -3.02 7.22 -14.08
N ALA A 136 -2.51 7.53 -15.28
CA ALA A 136 -3.34 7.76 -16.45
C ALA A 136 -4.21 6.55 -16.80
N MET A 137 -3.65 5.33 -16.72
CA MET A 137 -4.41 4.10 -16.95
C MET A 137 -5.57 3.97 -15.97
N VAL A 138 -5.32 4.12 -14.67
CA VAL A 138 -6.37 4.01 -13.64
C VAL A 138 -7.41 5.13 -13.77
N ARG A 139 -7.00 6.36 -14.06
CA ARG A 139 -7.90 7.51 -14.23
C ARG A 139 -8.74 7.46 -15.51
N SER A 140 -8.27 6.77 -16.55
CA SER A 140 -9.04 6.60 -17.78
C SER A 140 -10.19 5.60 -17.65
N LEU A 141 -10.26 4.86 -16.55
CA LEU A 141 -11.33 3.90 -16.32
C LEU A 141 -12.62 4.60 -15.91
N PRO A 142 -13.75 4.26 -16.54
CA PRO A 142 -15.04 4.82 -16.17
C PRO A 142 -15.56 4.21 -14.85
N PRO A 143 -16.56 4.83 -14.19
CA PRO A 143 -16.98 4.47 -12.82
C PRO A 143 -17.45 3.02 -12.66
N GLU A 144 -17.83 2.33 -13.74
CA GLU A 144 -18.21 0.92 -13.72
C GLU A 144 -17.04 0.01 -13.32
N TYR A 145 -15.79 0.49 -13.42
CA TYR A 145 -14.58 -0.21 -13.00
C TYR A 145 -14.15 0.13 -11.56
N SER A 146 -14.97 0.84 -10.78
CA SER A 146 -14.63 1.28 -9.42
C SER A 146 -14.10 0.17 -8.49
N THR A 147 -14.65 -1.04 -8.57
CA THR A 147 -14.16 -2.20 -7.79
C THR A 147 -12.77 -2.65 -8.23
N PHE A 148 -12.51 -2.64 -9.53
CA PHE A 148 -11.20 -2.93 -10.10
C PHE A 148 -10.19 -1.82 -9.79
N THR A 149 -10.56 -0.56 -9.93
CA THR A 149 -9.73 0.58 -9.51
C THR A 149 -9.35 0.48 -8.03
N SER A 150 -10.31 0.13 -7.16
CA SER A 150 -10.04 -0.07 -5.74
C SER A 150 -9.05 -1.22 -5.48
N SER A 151 -9.14 -2.32 -6.21
CA SER A 151 -8.19 -3.43 -6.05
C SER A 151 -6.78 -3.09 -6.55
N LEU A 152 -6.66 -2.28 -7.60
CA LEU A 152 -5.38 -1.78 -8.10
C LEU A 152 -4.66 -0.86 -7.12
N LEU A 153 -5.40 0.01 -6.41
CA LEU A 153 -4.84 0.92 -5.42
C LEU A 153 -4.37 0.23 -4.14
N LEU A 154 -4.82 -1.01 -3.89
CA LEU A 154 -4.38 -1.85 -2.76
C LEU A 154 -3.07 -2.60 -3.05
N LEU A 155 -2.57 -2.58 -4.29
CA LEU A 155 -1.33 -3.27 -4.64
C LEU A 155 -0.12 -2.60 -3.98
N ASP A 156 0.77 -3.41 -3.40
CA ASP A 156 2.00 -2.91 -2.78
C ASP A 156 2.99 -2.34 -3.82
N LYS A 157 2.89 -2.77 -5.08
CA LYS A 157 3.67 -2.28 -6.22
C LYS A 157 2.73 -2.02 -7.40
N LEU A 158 2.84 -0.83 -7.98
CA LEU A 158 2.17 -0.45 -9.22
C LEU A 158 3.25 -0.27 -10.29
N ASP A 159 3.52 -1.35 -11.02
CA ASP A 159 4.37 -1.32 -12.19
C ASP A 159 3.53 -1.46 -13.47
N ARG A 160 4.04 -0.86 -14.55
CA ARG A 160 3.35 -0.82 -15.84
C ARG A 160 2.99 -2.20 -16.37
N THR A 161 3.90 -3.17 -16.24
CA THR A 161 3.70 -4.53 -16.75
C THR A 161 2.58 -5.25 -16.01
N SER A 162 2.63 -5.27 -14.67
CA SER A 162 1.56 -5.88 -13.86
C SER A 162 0.22 -5.20 -14.08
N LEU A 163 0.20 -3.88 -14.27
CA LEU A 163 -1.04 -3.15 -14.54
C LEU A 163 -1.64 -3.50 -15.90
N GLN A 164 -0.81 -3.62 -16.94
CA GLN A 164 -1.26 -4.07 -18.27
C GLN A 164 -1.84 -5.48 -18.22
N ASP A 165 -1.21 -6.39 -17.48
CA ASP A 165 -1.72 -7.75 -17.32
C ASP A 165 -3.01 -7.78 -16.49
N ALA A 166 -3.13 -6.95 -15.44
CA ALA A 166 -4.36 -6.80 -14.68
C ALA A 166 -5.52 -6.29 -15.54
N PHE A 167 -5.27 -5.33 -16.44
CA PHE A 167 -6.29 -4.81 -17.38
C PHE A 167 -6.77 -5.90 -18.34
N ARG A 168 -5.84 -6.66 -18.94
CA ARG A 168 -6.16 -7.80 -19.81
C ARG A 168 -7.00 -8.84 -19.08
N ASN A 169 -6.63 -9.16 -17.83
CA ASN A 169 -7.36 -10.12 -17.01
C ASN A 169 -8.77 -9.63 -16.65
N GLU A 170 -8.94 -8.36 -16.30
CA GLU A 170 -10.26 -7.80 -15.99
C GLU A 170 -11.16 -7.76 -17.23
N GLU A 171 -10.61 -7.47 -18.41
CA GLU A 171 -11.34 -7.53 -19.68
C GLU A 171 -11.86 -8.96 -19.94
N ILE A 172 -11.00 -9.98 -19.81
CA ILE A 172 -11.40 -11.40 -19.93
C ILE A 172 -12.48 -11.76 -18.91
N ASN A 173 -12.33 -11.34 -17.66
CA ASN A 173 -13.30 -11.63 -16.59
C ASN A 173 -14.67 -10.96 -16.84
N ARG A 174 -14.68 -9.77 -17.44
CA ARG A 174 -15.92 -9.09 -17.83
C ARG A 174 -16.59 -9.77 -19.01
N LEU A 175 -15.83 -10.18 -20.02
CA LEU A 175 -16.36 -10.95 -21.16
C LEU A 175 -17.00 -12.26 -20.71
N ARG A 176 -16.38 -13.00 -19.76
CA ARG A 176 -16.99 -14.21 -19.19
C ARG A 176 -18.30 -13.91 -18.47
N ARG A 177 -18.33 -12.89 -17.60
CA ARG A 177 -19.57 -12.48 -16.88
C ARG A 177 -20.69 -12.08 -17.84
N ALA A 178 -20.36 -11.35 -18.90
CA ALA A 178 -21.32 -10.98 -19.94
C ALA A 178 -21.83 -12.22 -20.70
N GLY A 179 -20.96 -13.20 -20.97
CA GLY A 179 -21.33 -14.48 -21.59
C GLY A 179 -22.23 -15.37 -20.71
N GLU A 180 -22.02 -15.37 -19.38
CA GLU A 180 -22.86 -16.10 -18.42
C GLU A 180 -24.27 -15.50 -18.31
N LEU A 181 -24.37 -14.16 -18.32
CA LEU A 181 -25.65 -13.44 -18.39
C LEU A 181 -26.39 -13.64 -19.73
N GLY A 182 -25.65 -13.93 -20.81
CA GLY A 182 -26.22 -14.33 -22.11
C GLY A 182 -26.64 -15.81 -22.19
N SER A 183 -26.11 -16.66 -21.29
CA SER A 183 -26.34 -18.11 -21.28
C SER A 183 -27.45 -18.55 -20.30
N SER A 184 -27.87 -17.69 -19.36
CA SER A 184 -28.97 -18.00 -18.44
C SER A 184 -30.37 -18.04 -19.09
N ALA A 185 -30.46 -17.84 -20.41
CA ALA A 185 -31.68 -17.98 -21.20
C ALA A 185 -31.64 -19.26 -22.06
N SER A 186 -31.35 -20.43 -21.46
CA SER A 186 -31.71 -21.75 -22.03
C SER A 186 -31.59 -22.85 -20.97
N PRO A 187 -32.69 -23.33 -20.36
CA PRO A 187 -32.68 -24.64 -19.71
C PRO A 187 -32.79 -25.68 -20.83
N SER A 188 -31.68 -25.97 -21.52
CA SER A 188 -31.66 -27.07 -22.49
C SER A 188 -31.54 -28.38 -21.73
N ALA A 189 -32.66 -29.11 -21.68
CA ALA A 189 -32.86 -30.34 -20.95
C ALA A 189 -31.78 -31.40 -21.24
N LEU A 190 -31.32 -32.04 -20.17
CA LEU A 190 -30.45 -33.22 -20.15
C LEU A 190 -31.11 -34.35 -20.96
N LYS A 191 -30.74 -34.54 -22.23
CA LYS A 191 -31.07 -35.78 -22.95
C LYS A 191 -30.12 -36.89 -22.50
N ALA A 192 -30.58 -37.69 -21.55
CA ALA A 192 -29.98 -38.98 -21.24
C ALA A 192 -30.07 -39.89 -22.48
N ALA A 193 -28.92 -40.25 -23.06
CA ALA A 193 -28.84 -41.27 -24.09
C ALA A 193 -28.90 -42.65 -23.45
N VAL A 194 -29.97 -43.40 -23.74
CA VAL A 194 -30.09 -44.83 -23.40
C VAL A 194 -29.30 -45.62 -24.45
N PRO A 195 -28.35 -46.50 -24.08
CA PRO A 195 -27.76 -47.42 -25.03
C PRO A 195 -28.71 -48.59 -25.28
N ALA A 196 -29.03 -48.84 -26.55
CA ALA A 196 -29.78 -50.01 -27.00
C ALA A 196 -28.90 -51.27 -26.88
N SER A 197 -29.34 -52.23 -26.04
CA SER A 197 -28.73 -53.55 -25.89
C SER A 197 -29.04 -54.44 -27.10
N GLY A 198 -28.01 -55.14 -27.56
CA GLY A 198 -27.99 -55.95 -28.78
C GLY A 198 -28.84 -57.20 -28.74
N ALA A 199 -29.32 -57.58 -29.93
CA ALA A 199 -30.04 -58.82 -30.19
C ALA A 199 -29.11 -60.04 -30.14
N ALA A 200 -29.68 -61.13 -29.65
CA ALA A 200 -29.09 -62.41 -29.30
C ALA A 200 -28.57 -63.25 -30.48
N ALA A 201 -27.61 -64.16 -30.21
CA ALA A 201 -27.70 -65.58 -30.58
C ALA A 201 -26.58 -66.46 -29.97
N ALA A 202 -27.01 -67.42 -29.15
CA ALA A 202 -26.57 -68.82 -29.03
C ALA A 202 -25.08 -69.22 -28.83
N ALA A 203 -24.82 -69.77 -27.64
CA ALA A 203 -24.12 -71.03 -27.29
C ALA A 203 -23.30 -71.77 -28.38
N LYS A 204 -22.13 -72.36 -28.14
CA LYS A 204 -21.74 -73.28 -27.05
C LYS A 204 -20.23 -73.61 -27.16
N ALA A 205 -19.61 -73.98 -26.03
CA ALA A 205 -18.22 -74.44 -25.75
C ALA A 205 -17.71 -75.62 -26.63
N PRO A 206 -16.49 -76.24 -26.49
CA PRO A 206 -15.50 -76.28 -25.36
C PRO A 206 -14.01 -76.17 -25.83
N GLN A 207 -12.90 -76.27 -25.07
CA GLN A 207 -12.36 -77.23 -24.08
C GLN A 207 -11.09 -76.58 -23.43
N ARG A 208 -10.95 -76.57 -22.09
CA ARG A 208 -10.08 -77.41 -21.19
C ARG A 208 -8.59 -76.97 -21.10
N PRO A 209 -7.90 -77.27 -19.98
CA PRO A 209 -6.86 -76.44 -19.36
C PRO A 209 -5.55 -76.32 -20.13
#